data_AF-A0A2E0FAR7-F1
#
_entry.id   AF-A0A2E0FAR7-F1
#
_cell.length_a   1.000
_cell.length_b   1.000
_cell.length_c   1.000
_cell.angle_alpha   90.00
_cell.angle_beta   90.00
_cell.angle_gamma   90.00
#
_symmetry.space_group_name_H-M   'P 1'
#
loop_
_entity.id
_entity.type
_entity.pdbx_description
1 polymer ?
#
loop_
_entity_poly.entity_id
_entity_poly.type
_entity_poly.pdbx_seq_one_letter_code
_entity_poly.pdbx_strand_id
1 'polypeptide(L)'
;MTNKHNWNEIGKDISDFTNKVKIKLDEEDLVDDIKQSLKETIENTGWLIKNMISSVESTISDEDIKQEVREILAKVNSELQSTIKESTKNIYPNVEEKEGLEEE
;
A
#
# COMPACT_ATOMS: atom_id res chain seq x y z
N MET A 1 23.70 -0.80 -4.14
CA MET A 1 22.66 0.20 -3.83
C MET A 1 21.87 0.45 -5.10
N THR A 2 20.71 -0.20 -5.27
CA THR A 2 19.87 -0.03 -6.49
C THR A 2 18.38 -0.32 -6.31
N ASN A 3 17.93 -0.85 -5.16
CA ASN A 3 16.51 -1.19 -4.96
C ASN A 3 15.62 -0.07 -4.42
N LYS A 4 16.20 1.01 -3.88
CA LYS A 4 15.42 2.13 -3.36
C LYS A 4 14.80 2.99 -4.49
N HIS A 5 15.31 2.88 -5.72
CA HIS A 5 14.84 3.68 -6.86
C HIS A 5 13.45 3.23 -7.34
N ASN A 6 13.21 1.93 -7.48
CA ASN A 6 11.99 1.43 -8.12
C ASN A 6 10.73 1.65 -7.28
N TRP A 7 10.79 1.41 -5.96
CA TRP A 7 9.62 1.62 -5.08
C TRP A 7 9.27 3.09 -4.91
N ASN A 8 10.28 3.96 -4.91
CA ASN A 8 10.08 5.40 -4.88
C ASN A 8 9.44 5.91 -6.17
N GLU A 9 9.86 5.39 -7.33
CA GLU A 9 9.25 5.73 -8.62
C GLU A 9 7.80 5.27 -8.70
N ILE A 10 7.51 4.03 -8.31
CA ILE A 10 6.13 3.51 -8.22
C ILE A 10 5.29 4.38 -7.27
N GLY A 11 5.83 4.73 -6.11
CA GLY A 11 5.14 5.60 -5.16
C GLY A 11 4.86 6.98 -5.72
N LYS A 12 5.81 7.54 -6.48
CA LYS A 12 5.64 8.80 -7.17
C LYS A 12 4.56 8.71 -8.25
N ASP A 13 4.56 7.68 -9.08
CA ASP A 13 3.56 7.49 -10.13
C ASP A 13 2.14 7.37 -9.56
N ILE A 14 1.97 6.61 -8.47
CA ILE A 14 0.70 6.51 -7.76
C ILE A 14 0.32 7.88 -7.19
N SER A 15 1.26 8.62 -6.59
CA SER A 15 0.99 9.95 -6.04
C SER A 15 0.62 10.96 -7.14
N ASP A 16 1.25 10.90 -8.30
CA ASP A 16 0.97 11.77 -9.43
C ASP A 16 -0.40 11.46 -10.03
N PHE A 17 -0.77 10.17 -10.11
CA PHE A 17 -2.10 9.74 -10.49
C PHE A 17 -3.16 10.24 -9.50
N THR A 18 -2.97 10.03 -8.20
CA THR A 18 -3.93 10.46 -7.17
C THR A 18 -4.07 11.98 -7.11
N ASN A 19 -2.98 12.73 -7.31
CA ASN A 19 -3.02 14.19 -7.42
C ASN A 19 -3.81 14.65 -8.67
N LYS A 20 -3.62 14.00 -9.83
CA LYS A 20 -4.38 14.31 -11.06
C LYS A 20 -5.88 14.05 -10.90
N VAL A 21 -6.22 12.97 -10.20
CA VAL A 21 -7.60 12.59 -9.85
C VAL A 21 -8.23 13.67 -8.98
N LYS A 22 -7.56 14.06 -7.88
CA LYS A 22 -8.04 15.12 -6.99
C LYS A 22 -8.29 16.45 -7.69
N ILE A 23 -7.41 16.86 -8.60
CA ILE A 23 -7.53 18.15 -9.33
C ILE A 23 -8.73 18.16 -10.28
N LYS A 24 -9.22 17.00 -10.72
CA LYS A 24 -10.25 16.88 -11.76
C LYS A 24 -11.63 16.48 -11.24
N LEU A 25 -11.77 16.14 -9.96
CA LEU A 25 -12.99 15.59 -9.39
C LEU A 25 -13.42 16.43 -8.19
N ASP A 26 -14.49 17.21 -8.38
CA ASP A 26 -15.28 17.87 -7.33
C ASP A 26 -16.30 16.89 -6.68
N GLU A 27 -16.21 15.59 -6.98
CA GLU A 27 -17.15 14.56 -6.55
C GLU A 27 -16.46 13.61 -5.54
N GLU A 28 -16.81 13.73 -4.26
CA GLU A 28 -16.28 12.91 -3.15
C GLU A 28 -16.36 11.40 -3.43
N ASP A 29 -17.41 10.95 -4.13
CA ASP A 29 -17.67 9.53 -4.42
C ASP A 29 -16.55 8.87 -5.26
N LEU A 30 -16.04 9.55 -6.29
CA LEU A 30 -15.00 8.97 -7.16
C LEU A 30 -13.64 8.89 -6.47
N VAL A 31 -13.38 9.77 -5.51
CA VAL A 31 -12.17 9.74 -4.69
C VAL A 31 -12.22 8.55 -3.74
N ASP A 32 -13.39 8.25 -3.18
CA ASP A 32 -13.59 7.12 -2.28
C ASP A 32 -13.52 5.76 -3.01
N ASP A 33 -14.06 5.66 -4.23
CA ASP A 33 -13.91 4.46 -5.07
C ASP A 33 -12.44 4.14 -5.40
N ILE A 34 -11.63 5.17 -5.64
CA ILE A 34 -10.19 5.01 -5.90
C ILE A 34 -9.44 4.58 -4.64
N LYS A 35 -9.81 5.12 -3.47
CA LYS A 35 -9.25 4.65 -2.18
C LYS A 35 -9.59 3.19 -1.96
N GLN A 36 -10.84 2.80 -2.18
CA GLN A 36 -11.29 1.43 -1.99
C GLN A 36 -10.55 0.47 -2.94
N SER A 37 -10.42 0.83 -4.21
CA SER A 37 -9.68 0.02 -5.20
C SER A 37 -8.20 -0.16 -4.83
N LEU A 38 -7.54 0.90 -4.35
CA LEU A 38 -6.15 0.82 -3.89
C LEU A 38 -5.99 -0.01 -2.62
N LYS A 39 -6.94 0.11 -1.68
CA LYS A 39 -6.99 -0.70 -0.46
C LYS A 39 -7.16 -2.19 -0.80
N GLU A 40 -8.11 -2.52 -1.67
CA GLU A 40 -8.34 -3.89 -2.13
C GLU A 40 -7.11 -4.45 -2.84
N THR A 41 -6.41 -3.64 -3.63
CA THR A 41 -5.15 -4.05 -4.28
C THR A 41 -4.06 -4.39 -3.26
N ILE A 42 -3.90 -3.58 -2.21
CA ILE A 42 -2.97 -3.85 -1.10
C ILE A 42 -3.34 -5.17 -0.40
N GLU A 43 -4.61 -5.34 -0.06
CA GLU A 43 -5.11 -6.50 0.68
C GLU A 43 -4.93 -7.79 -0.13
N ASN A 44 -5.34 -7.79 -1.41
CA ASN A 44 -5.20 -8.91 -2.33
C ASN A 44 -3.73 -9.29 -2.53
N THR A 45 -2.86 -8.30 -2.77
CA THR A 45 -1.43 -8.57 -2.97
C THR A 45 -0.76 -9.05 -1.70
N GLY A 46 -1.12 -8.48 -0.54
CA GLY A 46 -0.64 -8.93 0.76
C GLY A 46 -1.05 -10.37 1.08
N TRP A 47 -2.26 -10.77 0.71
CA TRP A 47 -2.71 -12.16 0.80
C TRP A 47 -1.89 -13.09 -0.12
N LEU A 48 -1.64 -12.70 -1.37
CA LEU A 48 -0.79 -13.47 -2.29
C LEU A 48 0.62 -13.68 -1.73
N ILE A 49 1.24 -12.63 -1.18
CA ILE A 49 2.59 -12.73 -0.59
C ILE A 49 2.59 -13.65 0.64
N LYS A 50 1.56 -13.59 1.49
CA LYS A 50 1.41 -14.53 2.62
C LYS A 50 1.35 -15.98 2.14
N ASN A 51 0.59 -16.26 1.08
CA ASN A 51 0.53 -17.61 0.52
C ASN A 51 1.87 -18.07 -0.07
N MET A 52 2.64 -17.15 -0.68
CA MET A 52 4.00 -17.45 -1.12
C MET A 52 4.90 -17.82 0.07
N ILE A 53 4.83 -17.08 1.18
CA ILE A 53 5.57 -17.40 2.41
C ILE A 53 5.18 -18.78 2.92
N SER A 54 3.88 -19.08 3.03
CA SER A 54 3.43 -20.40 3.49
C SER A 54 3.87 -21.54 2.55
N SER A 55 3.85 -21.32 1.24
CA SER A 55 4.32 -22.30 0.26
C SER A 55 5.82 -22.56 0.37
N VAL A 56 6.61 -21.50 0.64
CA VAL A 56 8.05 -21.61 0.91
C VAL A 56 8.28 -22.41 2.20
N GLU A 57 7.57 -22.09 3.27
CA GLU A 57 7.68 -22.76 4.57
C GLU A 57 7.34 -24.26 4.48
N SER A 58 6.40 -24.65 3.61
CA SER A 58 5.99 -26.04 3.43
C SER A 58 6.86 -26.84 2.44
N THR A 59 7.57 -26.16 1.53
CA THR A 59 8.28 -26.83 0.42
C THR A 59 9.78 -26.87 0.62
N ILE A 60 10.37 -25.83 1.20
CA ILE A 60 11.82 -25.74 1.42
C ILE A 60 12.14 -26.37 2.77
N SER A 61 12.92 -27.45 2.76
CA SER A 61 13.37 -28.12 3.99
C SER A 61 14.61 -27.46 4.62
N ASP A 62 15.40 -26.74 3.82
CA ASP A 62 16.55 -25.98 4.28
C ASP A 62 16.08 -24.73 5.04
N GLU A 63 16.36 -24.68 6.35
CA GLU A 63 15.87 -23.61 7.22
C GLU A 63 16.54 -22.27 6.94
N ASP A 64 17.81 -22.26 6.50
CA ASP A 64 18.53 -21.02 6.19
C ASP A 64 17.94 -20.38 4.94
N ILE A 65 17.74 -21.17 3.87
CA ILE A 65 17.08 -20.71 2.64
C ILE A 65 15.63 -20.29 2.92
N LYS A 66 14.89 -21.04 3.74
CA LYS A 66 13.52 -20.71 4.11
C LYS A 66 13.44 -19.36 4.81
N GLN A 67 14.33 -19.10 5.77
CA GLN A 67 14.38 -17.85 6.50
C GLN A 67 14.75 -16.68 5.58
N GLU A 68 15.74 -16.83 4.71
CA GLU A 68 16.12 -15.79 3.74
C GLU A 68 14.96 -15.40 2.81
N VAL A 69 14.28 -16.40 2.23
CA VAL A 69 13.15 -16.15 1.33
C VAL A 69 11.98 -15.50 2.08
N ARG A 70 11.70 -15.94 3.30
CA ARG A 70 10.68 -15.33 4.17
C ARG A 70 10.98 -13.86 4.42
N GLU A 71 12.22 -13.50 4.73
CA GLU A 71 12.62 -12.11 4.94
C GLU A 71 12.49 -11.26 3.68
N ILE A 72 12.85 -11.80 2.51
CA ILE A 72 12.69 -11.10 1.23
C ILE A 72 11.21 -10.81 0.97
N LEU A 73 10.34 -11.81 1.10
CA LEU A 73 8.90 -11.66 0.88
C LEU A 73 8.26 -10.71 1.90
N ALA A 74 8.69 -10.76 3.17
CA ALA A 74 8.25 -9.81 4.20
C ALA A 74 8.66 -8.37 3.86
N LYS A 75 9.89 -8.16 3.38
CA LYS A 75 10.36 -6.85 2.90
C LYS A 75 9.53 -6.35 1.71
N VAL A 76 9.26 -7.20 0.72
CA VAL A 76 8.41 -6.84 -0.44
C VAL A 76 7.01 -6.40 0.02
N ASN A 77 6.38 -7.15 0.92
CA ASN A 77 5.06 -6.77 1.45
C ASN A 77 5.10 -5.43 2.21
N SER A 78 6.16 -5.20 3.01
CA SER A 78 6.31 -3.96 3.75
C SER A 78 6.52 -2.74 2.85
N GLU A 79 7.37 -2.88 1.82
CA GLU A 79 7.63 -1.82 0.83
C GLU A 79 6.35 -1.49 0.06
N LEU A 80 5.64 -2.50 -0.48
CA LEU A 80 4.39 -2.30 -1.19
C LEU A 80 3.34 -1.54 -0.35
N GLN A 81 3.14 -1.96 0.90
CA GLN A 81 2.21 -1.29 1.81
C GLN A 81 2.62 0.15 2.10
N SER A 82 3.91 0.40 2.29
CA SER A 82 4.44 1.74 2.59
C SER A 82 4.30 2.66 1.39
N THR A 83 4.70 2.19 0.20
CA THR A 83 4.57 2.92 -1.07
C THR A 83 3.13 3.35 -1.30
N ILE A 84 2.16 2.43 -1.23
CA ILE A 84 0.76 2.78 -1.52
C ILE A 84 0.17 3.68 -0.42
N LYS A 85 0.48 3.45 0.86
CA LYS A 85 0.03 4.34 1.95
C LYS A 85 0.58 5.76 1.81
N GLU A 86 1.85 5.89 1.44
CA GLU A 86 2.50 7.19 1.27
C GLU A 86 1.93 7.94 0.07
N SER A 87 1.69 7.25 -1.05
CA SER A 87 1.08 7.84 -2.25
C SER A 87 -0.39 8.23 -2.10
N THR A 88 -1.10 7.60 -1.17
CA THR A 88 -2.53 7.88 -0.90
C THR A 88 -2.74 8.94 0.18
N LYS A 89 -1.72 9.27 0.99
CA LYS A 89 -1.80 10.36 1.99
C LYS A 89 -2.23 11.70 1.39
N ASN A 90 -1.81 12.02 0.16
CA ASN A 90 -2.10 13.30 -0.49
C ASN A 90 -3.55 13.46 -0.99
N ILE A 91 -4.32 12.36 -1.00
CA ILE A 91 -5.77 12.38 -1.24
C ILE A 91 -6.49 13.06 -0.05
N TYR A 92 -5.83 13.18 1.11
CA TYR A 92 -6.37 13.78 2.32
C TYR A 92 -5.53 14.99 2.77
N PRO A 93 -5.86 16.23 2.37
CA PRO A 93 -5.42 17.42 3.09
C PRO A 93 -6.53 17.78 4.08
N ASN A 94 -6.35 17.44 5.35
CA ASN A 94 -7.24 17.85 6.45
C ASN A 94 -8.73 17.57 6.23
N VAL A 95 -9.21 16.40 6.66
CA VAL A 95 -10.41 16.46 7.51
C VAL A 95 -9.83 16.68 8.89
N GLU A 96 -9.86 17.94 9.35
CA GLU A 96 -9.74 18.20 10.78
C GLU A 96 -10.65 17.20 11.49
N GLU A 97 -10.11 16.53 12.50
CA GLU A 97 -10.91 15.92 13.55
C GLU A 97 -11.98 16.94 13.96
N LYS A 98 -13.19 16.81 13.42
CA LYS A 98 -14.38 17.22 14.14
C LYS A 98 -14.65 16.15 15.19
N GLU A 99 -13.68 15.96 16.09
CA GLU A 99 -13.99 15.41 17.39
C GLU A 99 -14.63 16.53 18.20
N GLY A 100 -15.93 16.38 18.43
CA GLY A 100 -16.64 17.02 19.53
C GLY A 100 -17.03 18.47 19.31
N LEU A 101 -18.21 18.69 18.74
CA LEU A 101 -19.22 19.59 19.31
C LEU A 101 -20.61 19.07 18.88
N GLU A 102 -21.05 17.99 19.54
CA GLU A 102 -22.44 17.91 19.99
C GLU A 102 -22.52 18.63 21.35
N GLU A 103 -23.72 19.11 21.69
CA GLU A 103 -24.13 19.95 22.84
C GLU A 103 -24.10 21.47 22.51
N GLU A 104 -25.20 22.20 22.31
CA GLU A 104 -26.63 22.07 22.65
C GLU A 104 -27.56 22.55 21.52
#